data_AF-A0AAV0RXB8-F1
#
_entry.id   AF-A0AAV0RXB8-F1
#
_cell.length_a   1.000
_cell.length_b   1.000
_cell.length_c   1.000
_cell.angle_alpha   90.00
_cell.angle_beta   90.00
_cell.angle_gamma   90.00
#
_symmetry.space_group_name_H-M   'P 1'
#
loop_
_entity.id
_entity.type
_entity.pdbx_description
1 polymer ?
#
loop_
_entity_poly.entity_id
_entity_poly.type
_entity_poly.pdbx_seq_one_letter_code
_entity_poly.pdbx_strand_id
1 'polypeptide(L)'
;MMTKMGRAAITEWKDIPMELLLRIVSLVDDHRTIIMASQVCIGWREAISLGLTHLCLSWCKNNMSNLVISLAPKLQNLQSLVLRQDKPQLEDIAVETIARHCHDLQDLDLSKSFKLTDRSLYALAHGCPNLVKLNISGCTSFSDHGIEYLTGFCRKLKILNLCGCVGAATDLALQAIGRNCNQLQSLNLGWCENVGDVGVMSLAYGCPDLRTLDLCGCVCITDDSVIALANRCPHLTSLGLYYCKNITDRAMYSLVHSQGKKKKPPTSMWESIKARKGEEGLKSLNISQCTALTPSAVQALCDCFPALHTCSGRHSLVMSGCLNLTSVHCACAVQAHRNLPYIPHHHAH
;
A
#
# COMPACT_ATOMS: atom_id res chain seq x y z
N MET A 1 -50.63 -4.66 34.31
CA MET A 1 -49.32 -4.14 33.86
C MET A 1 -48.53 -5.28 33.25
N MET A 2 -48.56 -5.43 31.93
CA MET A 2 -47.59 -6.18 31.13
C MET A 2 -47.86 -5.79 29.67
N THR A 3 -47.14 -4.77 29.21
CA THR A 3 -47.14 -4.32 27.82
C THR A 3 -46.57 -5.43 26.94
N LYS A 4 -47.43 -6.09 26.15
CA LYS A 4 -47.00 -6.95 25.04
C LYS A 4 -46.29 -6.08 24.01
N MET A 5 -44.95 -6.08 24.01
CA MET A 5 -44.19 -5.70 22.82
C MET A 5 -44.49 -6.73 21.74
N GLY A 6 -45.39 -6.41 20.82
CA GLY A 6 -45.59 -7.19 19.61
C GLY A 6 -44.32 -7.13 18.77
N ARG A 7 -43.56 -8.22 18.71
CA ARG A 7 -42.57 -8.40 17.63
C ARG A 7 -43.36 -8.53 16.34
N ALA A 8 -43.40 -7.47 15.54
CA ALA A 8 -43.91 -7.53 14.18
C ALA A 8 -43.06 -8.58 13.43
N ALA A 9 -43.71 -9.65 12.96
CA ALA A 9 -43.07 -10.64 12.11
C ALA A 9 -42.86 -10.00 10.74
N ILE A 10 -41.61 -9.93 10.27
CA ILE A 10 -41.27 -9.48 8.92
C ILE A 10 -41.78 -10.56 7.96
N THR A 11 -42.85 -10.27 7.23
CA THR A 11 -43.50 -11.24 6.32
C THR A 11 -43.19 -10.96 4.86
N GLU A 12 -42.92 -9.70 4.51
CA GLU A 12 -42.46 -9.28 3.18
C GLU A 12 -41.17 -8.45 3.27
N TRP A 13 -40.38 -8.39 2.19
CA TRP A 13 -39.13 -7.61 2.16
C TRP A 13 -39.37 -6.11 2.38
N LYS A 14 -40.59 -5.61 2.12
CA LYS A 14 -41.02 -4.23 2.36
C LYS A 14 -41.15 -3.91 3.85
N ASP A 15 -41.24 -4.93 4.70
CA ASP A 15 -41.33 -4.79 6.16
C ASP A 15 -39.95 -4.70 6.83
N ILE A 16 -38.86 -4.80 6.06
CA ILE A 16 -37.50 -4.67 6.56
C ILE A 16 -37.22 -3.18 6.87
N PRO A 17 -36.94 -2.81 8.13
CA PRO A 17 -36.57 -1.44 8.48
C PRO A 17 -35.33 -0.96 7.72
N MET A 18 -35.26 0.34 7.45
CA MET A 18 -34.13 0.97 6.73
C MET A 18 -32.79 0.58 7.37
N GLU A 19 -32.71 0.52 8.70
CA GLU A 19 -31.51 0.14 9.44
C GLU A 19 -31.03 -1.28 9.11
N LEU A 20 -31.97 -2.21 8.91
CA LEU A 20 -31.66 -3.58 8.51
C LEU A 20 -31.30 -3.67 7.03
N LEU A 21 -31.94 -2.89 6.15
CA LEU A 21 -31.55 -2.79 4.73
C LEU A 21 -30.12 -2.25 4.59
N LEU A 22 -29.78 -1.19 5.32
CA LEU A 22 -28.43 -0.64 5.38
C LEU A 22 -27.42 -1.68 5.86
N ARG A 23 -27.80 -2.48 6.87
CA ARG A 23 -26.95 -3.56 7.37
C ARG A 23 -26.77 -4.67 6.34
N ILE A 24 -27.82 -5.04 5.61
CA ILE A 24 -27.74 -6.04 4.54
C ILE A 24 -26.83 -5.53 3.43
N VAL A 25 -27.03 -4.30 2.94
CA VAL A 25 -26.19 -3.69 1.90
C VAL A 25 -24.73 -3.63 2.34
N SER A 26 -24.45 -3.32 3.62
CA SER A 26 -23.09 -3.29 4.16
C SER A 26 -22.38 -4.65 4.17
N LEU A 27 -23.13 -5.75 4.04
CA LEU A 27 -22.63 -7.13 4.03
C LEU A 27 -22.54 -7.72 2.61
N VAL A 28 -23.03 -7.00 1.60
CA VAL A 28 -22.97 -7.45 0.20
C VAL A 28 -21.67 -6.94 -0.42
N ASP A 29 -20.69 -7.82 -0.51
CA ASP A 29 -19.37 -7.51 -1.07
C ASP A 29 -19.35 -7.54 -2.61
N ASP A 30 -20.38 -8.09 -3.26
CA ASP A 30 -20.46 -8.16 -4.71
C ASP A 30 -21.12 -6.91 -5.31
N HIS A 31 -20.32 -6.09 -5.99
CA HIS A 31 -20.77 -4.84 -6.61
C HIS A 31 -21.83 -5.03 -7.70
N ARG A 32 -21.91 -6.20 -8.35
CA ARG A 32 -23.01 -6.51 -9.28
C ARG A 32 -24.32 -6.72 -8.54
N THR A 33 -24.28 -7.41 -7.40
CA THR A 33 -25.43 -7.61 -6.51
C THR A 33 -25.97 -6.28 -5.99
N ILE A 34 -25.11 -5.31 -5.65
CA ILE A 34 -25.54 -3.96 -5.23
C ILE A 34 -26.32 -3.25 -6.34
N ILE A 35 -25.84 -3.34 -7.58
CA ILE A 35 -26.53 -2.72 -8.73
C ILE A 35 -27.86 -3.42 -8.98
N MET A 36 -27.92 -4.75 -8.93
CA MET A 36 -29.17 -5.50 -9.06
C MET A 36 -30.16 -5.16 -7.92
N ALA A 37 -29.68 -5.05 -6.69
CA ALA A 37 -30.49 -4.67 -5.54
C ALA A 37 -31.09 -3.26 -5.70
N SER A 38 -30.36 -2.31 -6.31
CA SER A 38 -30.88 -0.97 -6.60
C SER A 38 -32.06 -0.92 -7.58
N GLN A 39 -32.30 -2.03 -8.30
CA GLN A 39 -33.43 -2.19 -9.22
C GLN A 39 -34.65 -2.86 -8.59
N VAL A 40 -34.55 -3.36 -7.35
CA VAL A 40 -35.67 -4.05 -6.67
C VAL A 40 -36.80 -3.06 -6.37
N CYS A 41 -36.48 -1.93 -5.74
CA CYS A 41 -37.43 -0.85 -5.50
C CYS A 41 -36.72 0.46 -5.09
N ILE A 42 -37.49 1.53 -4.88
CA ILE A 42 -37.00 2.82 -4.40
C ILE A 42 -36.36 2.70 -3.01
N GLY A 43 -36.96 1.97 -2.08
CA GLY A 43 -36.42 1.78 -0.72
C GLY A 43 -35.03 1.11 -0.71
N TRP A 44 -34.82 0.08 -1.52
CA TRP A 44 -33.49 -0.54 -1.69
C TRP A 44 -32.49 0.44 -2.32
N ARG A 45 -32.92 1.22 -3.31
CA ARG A 45 -32.08 2.23 -3.95
C ARG A 45 -31.64 3.32 -2.98
N GLU A 46 -32.55 3.81 -2.14
CA GLU A 46 -32.26 4.80 -1.10
C GLU A 46 -31.35 4.21 -0.01
N ALA A 47 -31.65 3.00 0.46
CA ALA A 47 -30.79 2.29 1.42
C ALA A 47 -29.37 2.12 0.87
N ILE A 48 -29.21 1.72 -0.39
CA ILE A 48 -27.89 1.61 -1.02
C ILE A 48 -27.20 2.96 -1.09
N SER A 49 -27.92 4.02 -1.47
CA SER A 49 -27.33 5.37 -1.55
C SER A 49 -26.80 5.87 -0.20
N LEU A 50 -27.48 5.54 0.89
CA LEU A 50 -27.11 5.96 2.24
C LEU A 50 -26.06 5.05 2.90
N GLY A 51 -26.11 3.75 2.62
CA GLY A 51 -25.31 2.74 3.32
C GLY A 51 -24.02 2.32 2.63
N LEU A 52 -23.87 2.63 1.33
CA LEU A 52 -22.73 2.16 0.56
C LEU A 52 -21.47 2.97 0.86
N THR A 53 -20.52 2.35 1.56
CA THR A 53 -19.20 2.95 1.88
C THR A 53 -18.09 2.48 0.94
N HIS A 54 -18.27 1.37 0.22
CA HIS A 54 -17.27 0.80 -0.70
C HIS A 54 -17.89 0.50 -2.07
N LEU A 55 -17.26 0.95 -3.15
CA LEU A 55 -17.71 0.69 -4.51
C LEU A 55 -16.55 0.42 -5.46
N CYS A 56 -16.60 -0.67 -6.22
CA CYS A 56 -15.68 -0.92 -7.33
C CYS A 56 -16.45 -0.93 -8.66
N LEU A 57 -15.98 -0.12 -9.60
CA LEU A 57 -16.51 0.00 -10.95
C LEU A 57 -15.51 -0.48 -12.02
N SER A 58 -14.40 -1.14 -11.66
CA SER A 58 -13.38 -1.58 -12.64
C SER A 58 -13.90 -2.53 -13.73
N TRP A 59 -15.05 -3.17 -13.51
CA TRP A 59 -15.74 -4.00 -14.51
C TRP A 59 -16.44 -3.18 -15.60
N CYS A 60 -16.65 -1.87 -15.40
CA CYS A 60 -17.36 -1.01 -16.33
C CYS A 60 -16.46 -0.69 -17.53
N LYS A 61 -16.86 -1.24 -18.69
CA LYS A 61 -16.08 -1.17 -19.94
C LYS A 61 -16.50 -0.04 -20.87
N ASN A 62 -17.60 0.66 -20.59
CA ASN A 62 -18.16 1.71 -21.44
C ASN A 62 -18.75 2.83 -20.57
N ASN A 63 -18.64 4.10 -21.01
CA ASN A 63 -19.29 5.24 -20.38
C ASN A 63 -18.93 5.46 -18.89
N MET A 64 -17.70 5.14 -18.49
CA MET A 64 -17.27 5.26 -17.09
C MET A 64 -17.51 6.66 -16.52
N SER A 65 -17.12 7.72 -17.22
CA SER A 65 -17.29 9.09 -16.73
C SER A 65 -18.76 9.42 -16.46
N ASN A 66 -19.65 9.10 -17.39
CA ASN A 66 -21.09 9.36 -17.23
C ASN A 66 -21.68 8.56 -16.05
N LEU A 67 -21.24 7.31 -15.89
CA LEU A 67 -21.66 6.48 -14.76
C LEU A 67 -21.24 7.12 -13.43
N VAL A 68 -19.96 7.49 -13.30
CA VAL A 68 -19.44 8.15 -12.09
C VAL A 68 -20.16 9.46 -11.81
N ILE A 69 -20.36 10.31 -12.82
CA ILE A 69 -21.08 11.59 -12.69
C ILE A 69 -22.51 11.36 -12.18
N SER A 70 -23.19 10.32 -12.66
CA SER A 70 -24.57 10.01 -12.26
C SER A 70 -24.70 9.41 -10.85
N LEU A 71 -23.64 8.75 -10.36
CA LEU A 71 -23.63 8.02 -9.09
C LEU A 71 -23.08 8.84 -7.93
N ALA A 72 -22.00 9.59 -8.15
CA ALA A 72 -21.29 10.31 -7.09
C ALA A 72 -22.21 11.19 -6.21
N PRO A 73 -23.18 11.98 -6.75
CA PRO A 73 -24.07 12.79 -5.93
C PRO A 73 -24.95 11.98 -4.94
N LYS A 74 -25.17 10.70 -5.24
CA LYS A 74 -26.00 9.78 -4.44
C LYS A 74 -25.18 9.02 -3.39
N LEU A 75 -23.86 9.02 -3.48
CA LEU A 75 -22.97 8.19 -2.66
C LEU A 75 -22.11 9.08 -1.75
N GLN A 76 -22.75 9.86 -0.89
CA GLN A 76 -22.09 10.88 -0.07
C GLN A 76 -21.26 10.27 1.08
N ASN A 77 -21.65 9.09 1.56
CA ASN A 77 -20.96 8.36 2.64
C ASN A 77 -19.86 7.42 2.10
N LEU A 78 -19.47 7.57 0.84
CA LEU A 78 -18.52 6.68 0.19
C LEU A 78 -17.10 6.92 0.75
N GLN A 79 -16.51 5.86 1.30
CA GLN A 79 -15.18 5.87 1.89
C GLN A 79 -14.14 5.24 0.97
N SER A 80 -14.55 4.32 0.09
CA SER A 80 -13.66 3.64 -0.84
C SER A 80 -14.26 3.55 -2.24
N LEU A 81 -13.50 3.96 -3.24
CA LEU A 81 -13.91 3.94 -4.63
C LEU A 81 -12.79 3.42 -5.53
N VAL A 82 -13.06 2.35 -6.27
CA VAL A 82 -12.10 1.72 -7.19
C VAL A 82 -12.59 1.90 -8.63
N LEU A 83 -11.83 2.68 -9.41
CA LEU A 83 -12.13 3.06 -10.80
C LEU A 83 -11.03 2.65 -11.78
N ARG A 84 -10.18 1.69 -11.43
CA ARG A 84 -9.12 1.17 -12.31
C ARG A 84 -9.63 0.94 -13.73
N GLN A 85 -8.90 1.44 -14.71
CA GLN A 85 -9.26 1.39 -16.12
C GLN A 85 -8.50 0.28 -16.87
N ASP A 86 -9.21 -0.48 -17.70
CA ASP A 86 -8.57 -1.29 -18.76
C ASP A 86 -8.49 -0.53 -20.09
N LYS A 87 -9.43 0.39 -20.31
CA LYS A 87 -9.48 1.29 -21.47
C LYS A 87 -9.70 2.72 -20.97
N PRO A 88 -8.96 3.72 -21.46
CA PRO A 88 -9.02 5.08 -20.94
C PRO A 88 -10.35 5.78 -21.27
N GLN A 89 -11.25 5.81 -20.29
CA GLN A 89 -12.59 6.42 -20.44
C GLN A 89 -12.90 7.46 -19.37
N LEU A 90 -12.25 7.35 -18.20
CA LEU A 90 -12.42 8.28 -17.10
C LEU A 90 -11.74 9.62 -17.42
N GLU A 91 -12.48 10.71 -17.28
CA GLU A 91 -12.04 12.09 -17.56
C GLU A 91 -12.13 12.94 -16.29
N ASP A 92 -11.41 14.06 -16.25
CA ASP A 92 -11.26 14.89 -15.06
C ASP A 92 -12.61 15.33 -14.46
N ILE A 93 -13.61 15.63 -15.30
CA ILE A 93 -14.95 16.04 -14.86
C ILE A 93 -15.64 15.01 -13.95
N ALA A 94 -15.33 13.72 -14.13
CA ALA A 94 -15.87 12.66 -13.28
C ALA A 94 -15.22 12.69 -11.90
N VAL A 95 -13.90 12.91 -11.83
CA VAL A 95 -13.15 13.04 -10.57
C VAL A 95 -13.51 14.33 -9.84
N GLU A 96 -13.70 15.43 -10.56
CA GLU A 96 -14.24 16.67 -10.00
C GLU A 96 -15.62 16.46 -9.38
N THR A 97 -16.47 15.62 -10.01
CA THR A 97 -17.80 15.30 -9.47
C THR A 97 -17.72 14.43 -8.23
N ILE A 98 -16.76 13.49 -8.15
CA ILE A 98 -16.47 12.75 -6.92
C ILE A 98 -16.04 13.73 -5.82
N ALA A 99 -15.08 14.61 -6.10
CA ALA A 99 -14.58 15.59 -5.14
C ALA A 99 -15.68 16.55 -4.62
N ARG A 100 -16.70 16.86 -5.44
CA ARG A 100 -17.83 17.70 -5.04
C ARG A 100 -18.86 17.03 -4.13
N HIS A 101 -18.88 15.69 -4.03
CA HIS A 101 -19.97 14.96 -3.35
C HIS A 101 -19.50 13.89 -2.36
N CYS A 102 -18.33 13.28 -2.55
CA CYS A 102 -17.80 12.19 -1.73
C CYS A 102 -16.72 12.71 -0.77
N HIS A 103 -17.10 13.52 0.23
CA HIS A 103 -16.15 14.18 1.13
C HIS A 103 -15.51 13.25 2.18
N ASP A 104 -16.14 12.10 2.44
CA ASP A 104 -15.68 11.07 3.38
C ASP A 104 -14.72 10.05 2.75
N LEU A 105 -14.33 10.28 1.50
CA LEU A 105 -13.47 9.38 0.74
C LEU A 105 -12.09 9.26 1.38
N GLN A 106 -11.69 8.02 1.65
CA GLN A 106 -10.42 7.64 2.28
C GLN A 106 -9.55 6.78 1.35
N ASP A 107 -10.14 5.99 0.46
CA ASP A 107 -9.43 5.09 -0.45
C ASP A 107 -9.91 5.30 -1.89
N LEU A 108 -9.01 5.69 -2.78
CA LEU A 108 -9.32 5.96 -4.18
C LEU A 108 -8.31 5.30 -5.10
N ASP A 109 -8.79 4.43 -6.00
CA ASP A 109 -7.98 3.85 -7.08
C ASP A 109 -8.43 4.41 -8.44
N LEU A 110 -7.58 5.25 -9.04
CA LEU A 110 -7.72 5.81 -10.38
C LEU A 110 -6.71 5.21 -11.37
N SER A 111 -6.07 4.09 -11.02
CA SER A 111 -4.96 3.54 -11.81
C SER A 111 -5.32 3.28 -13.27
N LYS A 112 -4.31 3.45 -14.14
CA LYS A 112 -4.40 3.31 -15.61
C LYS A 112 -5.37 4.29 -16.28
N SER A 113 -5.75 5.38 -15.61
CA SER A 113 -6.60 6.42 -16.18
C SER A 113 -5.77 7.46 -16.94
N PHE A 114 -5.33 7.09 -18.14
CA PHE A 114 -4.41 7.90 -18.98
C PHE A 114 -4.94 9.28 -19.43
N LYS A 115 -6.25 9.54 -19.28
CA LYS A 115 -6.89 10.81 -19.64
C LYS A 115 -6.97 11.82 -18.49
N LEU A 116 -6.64 11.40 -17.26
CA LEU A 116 -6.69 12.30 -16.11
C LEU A 116 -5.45 13.19 -16.05
N THR A 117 -5.66 14.45 -15.68
CA THR A 117 -4.62 15.47 -15.56
C THR A 117 -4.61 16.03 -14.15
N ASP A 118 -3.66 16.92 -13.83
CA ASP A 118 -3.57 17.55 -12.50
C ASP A 118 -4.86 18.22 -12.04
N ARG A 119 -5.79 18.56 -12.95
CA ARG A 119 -7.16 19.01 -12.59
C ARG A 119 -7.86 18.04 -11.63
N SER A 120 -7.72 16.73 -11.86
CA SER A 120 -8.23 15.70 -10.95
C SER A 120 -7.59 15.79 -9.57
N LEU A 121 -6.27 15.97 -9.48
CA LEU A 121 -5.57 16.08 -8.20
C LEU A 121 -5.95 17.37 -7.46
N TYR A 122 -6.09 18.48 -8.17
CA TYR A 122 -6.57 19.75 -7.60
C TYR A 122 -7.98 19.64 -7.04
N ALA A 123 -8.87 18.94 -7.74
CA ALA A 123 -10.22 18.69 -7.25
C ALA A 123 -10.21 17.84 -5.98
N LEU A 124 -9.47 16.72 -5.99
CA LEU A 124 -9.35 15.83 -4.83
C LEU A 124 -8.73 16.53 -3.61
N ALA A 125 -7.75 17.41 -3.81
CA ALA A 125 -7.11 18.17 -2.73
C ALA A 125 -8.11 18.96 -1.88
N HIS A 126 -9.14 19.56 -2.51
CA HIS A 126 -10.15 20.34 -1.81
C HIS A 126 -11.37 19.52 -1.41
N GLY A 127 -11.76 18.55 -2.23
CA GLY A 127 -12.98 17.78 -2.04
C GLY A 127 -12.84 16.60 -1.09
N CYS A 128 -11.64 16.03 -0.98
CA CYS A 128 -11.39 14.77 -0.26
C CYS A 128 -10.19 14.89 0.71
N PRO A 129 -10.23 15.79 1.71
CA PRO A 129 -9.12 16.01 2.64
C PRO A 129 -8.81 14.80 3.56
N ASN A 130 -9.74 13.85 3.63
CA ASN A 130 -9.62 12.64 4.45
C ASN A 130 -8.91 11.48 3.75
N LEU A 131 -8.37 11.70 2.55
CA LEU A 131 -7.74 10.64 1.76
C LEU A 131 -6.57 10.00 2.51
N VAL A 132 -6.64 8.67 2.66
CA VAL A 132 -5.64 7.82 3.32
C VAL A 132 -4.87 7.01 2.30
N LYS A 133 -5.54 6.56 1.23
CA LYS A 133 -4.94 5.77 0.15
C LYS A 133 -5.29 6.37 -1.19
N LEU A 134 -4.28 6.57 -2.02
CA LEU A 134 -4.44 6.98 -3.40
C LEU A 134 -3.60 6.08 -4.30
N ASN A 135 -4.24 5.51 -5.31
CA ASN A 135 -3.56 4.80 -6.37
C ASN A 135 -3.81 5.51 -7.71
N ILE A 136 -2.76 6.09 -8.28
CA ILE A 136 -2.77 6.67 -9.63
C ILE A 136 -1.77 5.96 -10.55
N SER A 137 -1.34 4.74 -10.21
CA SER A 137 -0.33 4.00 -10.98
C SER A 137 -0.69 3.91 -12.45
N GLY A 138 0.26 4.14 -13.34
CA GLY A 138 0.06 4.13 -14.78
C GLY A 138 -0.72 5.32 -15.34
N CYS A 139 -1.02 6.34 -14.54
CA CYS A 139 -1.54 7.60 -15.05
C CYS A 139 -0.37 8.50 -15.45
N THR A 140 -0.14 8.67 -16.75
CA THR A 140 1.07 9.30 -17.31
C THR A 140 0.95 10.81 -17.50
N SER A 141 -0.23 11.38 -17.33
CA SER A 141 -0.52 12.81 -17.59
C SER A 141 -0.54 13.67 -16.32
N PHE A 142 -0.27 13.09 -15.15
CA PHE A 142 -0.03 13.85 -13.92
C PHE A 142 1.42 14.37 -13.88
N SER A 143 1.59 15.54 -13.27
CA SER A 143 2.90 16.13 -13.00
C SER A 143 3.22 16.15 -11.50
N ASP A 144 4.46 16.44 -11.18
CA ASP A 144 4.92 16.63 -9.81
C ASP A 144 4.24 17.82 -9.11
N HIS A 145 3.84 18.85 -9.85
CA HIS A 145 3.06 19.97 -9.33
C HIS A 145 1.69 19.52 -8.83
N GLY A 146 1.04 18.58 -9.54
CA GLY A 146 -0.21 17.97 -9.11
C GLY A 146 -0.06 17.22 -7.78
N ILE A 147 1.04 16.49 -7.59
CA ILE A 147 1.34 15.78 -6.34
C ILE A 147 1.69 16.76 -5.21
N GLU A 148 2.51 17.77 -5.48
CA GLU A 148 2.83 18.82 -4.51
C GLU A 148 1.55 19.49 -4.02
N TYR A 149 0.66 19.85 -4.94
CA TYR A 149 -0.62 20.45 -4.60
C TYR A 149 -1.48 19.53 -3.75
N LEU A 150 -1.70 18.28 -4.19
CA LEU A 150 -2.52 17.30 -3.46
C LEU A 150 -2.02 17.11 -2.02
N THR A 151 -0.71 16.89 -1.85
CA THR A 151 -0.13 16.59 -0.53
C THR A 151 -0.23 17.78 0.42
N GLY A 152 -0.28 19.02 -0.09
CA GLY A 152 -0.51 20.22 0.72
C GLY A 152 -1.81 20.18 1.55
N PHE A 153 -2.84 19.49 1.04
CA PHE A 153 -4.16 19.38 1.66
C PHE A 153 -4.45 17.97 2.23
N CYS A 154 -4.12 16.90 1.50
CA CYS A 154 -4.39 15.52 1.89
C CYS A 154 -3.31 14.95 2.83
N ARG A 155 -3.16 15.54 4.03
CA ARG A 155 -2.09 15.19 4.99
C ARG A 155 -2.28 13.86 5.73
N LYS A 156 -3.43 13.21 5.56
CA LYS A 156 -3.75 11.89 6.15
C LYS A 156 -3.29 10.72 5.28
N LEU A 157 -2.64 10.98 4.15
CA LEU A 157 -2.13 9.94 3.25
C LEU A 157 -1.15 9.01 3.95
N LYS A 158 -1.46 7.72 3.89
CA LYS A 158 -0.65 6.60 4.41
C LYS A 158 -0.15 5.69 3.30
N ILE A 159 -0.90 5.58 2.20
CA ILE A 159 -0.56 4.71 1.06
C ILE A 159 -0.68 5.52 -0.22
N LEU A 160 0.40 5.60 -0.97
CA LEU A 160 0.43 6.26 -2.26
C LEU A 160 1.08 5.33 -3.29
N ASN A 161 0.45 5.17 -4.44
CA ASN A 161 1.00 4.39 -5.55
C ASN A 161 1.12 5.27 -6.80
N LEU A 162 2.36 5.54 -7.17
CA LEU A 162 2.79 6.32 -8.34
C LEU A 162 3.53 5.45 -9.36
N CYS A 163 3.44 4.12 -9.27
CA CYS A 163 4.16 3.22 -10.17
C CYS A 163 3.87 3.57 -11.65
N GLY A 164 4.93 3.78 -12.43
CA GLY A 164 4.86 4.15 -13.85
C GLY A 164 4.38 5.58 -14.13
N CYS A 165 4.30 6.45 -13.13
CA CYS A 165 3.94 7.86 -13.29
C CYS A 165 5.18 8.74 -13.42
N VAL A 166 5.97 8.56 -14.49
CA VAL A 166 7.29 9.19 -14.68
C VAL A 166 7.26 10.73 -14.56
N GLY A 167 6.19 11.38 -15.02
CA GLY A 167 6.01 12.84 -14.90
C GLY A 167 5.59 13.32 -13.50
N ALA A 168 4.92 12.47 -12.72
CA ALA A 168 4.42 12.82 -11.39
C ALA A 168 5.41 12.48 -10.27
N ALA A 169 6.25 11.46 -10.47
CA ALA A 169 7.20 10.95 -9.50
C ALA A 169 8.60 11.51 -9.79
N THR A 170 8.85 12.74 -9.32
CA THR A 170 10.16 13.41 -9.36
C THR A 170 10.65 13.71 -7.94
N ASP A 171 11.90 14.13 -7.80
CA ASP A 171 12.44 14.57 -6.51
C ASP A 171 11.67 15.77 -5.91
N LEU A 172 11.03 16.61 -6.73
CA LEU A 172 10.17 17.70 -6.25
C LEU A 172 8.90 17.16 -5.59
N ALA A 173 8.23 16.19 -6.23
CA ALA A 173 7.08 15.51 -5.66
C ALA A 173 7.43 14.79 -4.34
N LEU A 174 8.56 14.08 -4.30
CA LEU A 174 9.02 13.38 -3.10
C LEU A 174 9.37 14.34 -1.97
N GLN A 175 9.96 15.49 -2.27
CA GLN A 175 10.17 16.56 -1.28
C GLN A 175 8.85 17.10 -0.72
N ALA A 176 7.82 17.27 -1.55
CA ALA A 176 6.50 17.69 -1.08
C ALA A 176 5.83 16.61 -0.20
N ILE A 177 5.90 15.34 -0.62
CA ILE A 177 5.43 14.20 0.17
C ILE A 177 6.12 14.14 1.53
N GLY A 178 7.46 14.22 1.56
CA GLY A 178 8.23 14.21 2.81
C GLY A 178 7.88 15.39 3.73
N ARG A 179 7.57 16.56 3.18
CA ARG A 179 7.16 17.74 3.96
C ARG A 179 5.75 17.62 4.53
N ASN A 180 4.81 17.06 3.78
CA ASN A 180 3.38 17.17 4.09
C ASN A 180 2.74 15.87 4.62
N CYS A 181 3.27 14.70 4.26
CA CYS A 181 2.68 13.38 4.53
C CYS A 181 3.51 12.58 5.53
N ASN A 182 3.68 13.11 6.75
CA ASN A 182 4.50 12.50 7.80
C ASN A 182 3.98 11.13 8.31
N GLN A 183 2.73 10.78 8.03
CA GLN A 183 2.12 9.49 8.35
C GLN A 183 2.25 8.45 7.23
N LEU A 184 3.00 8.74 6.17
CA LEU A 184 3.14 7.84 5.03
C LEU A 184 3.79 6.52 5.46
N GLN A 185 3.12 5.41 5.13
CA GLN A 185 3.54 4.05 5.49
C GLN A 185 3.94 3.23 4.27
N SER A 186 3.30 3.47 3.13
CA SER A 186 3.56 2.75 1.89
C SER A 186 3.66 3.69 0.72
N LEU A 187 4.74 3.59 -0.02
CA LEU A 187 4.93 4.32 -1.27
C LEU A 187 5.46 3.38 -2.36
N ASN A 188 4.81 3.39 -3.52
CA ASN A 188 5.29 2.68 -4.70
C ASN A 188 5.68 3.67 -5.80
N LEU A 189 6.96 3.65 -6.18
CA LEU A 189 7.60 4.46 -7.21
C LEU A 189 8.22 3.58 -8.31
N GLY A 190 7.74 2.35 -8.46
CA GLY A 190 8.23 1.43 -9.48
C GLY A 190 8.16 2.06 -10.88
N TRP A 191 9.23 1.93 -11.65
CA TRP A 191 9.39 2.47 -13.00
C TRP A 191 9.26 4.00 -13.08
N CYS A 192 9.65 4.71 -12.02
CA CYS A 192 9.76 6.17 -11.99
C CYS A 192 11.25 6.57 -12.10
N GLU A 193 11.73 6.69 -13.33
CA GLU A 193 13.16 6.88 -13.63
C GLU A 193 13.72 8.25 -13.20
N ASN A 194 12.85 9.24 -13.00
CA ASN A 194 13.20 10.60 -12.56
C ASN A 194 13.38 10.74 -11.04
N VAL A 195 13.28 9.63 -10.28
CA VAL A 195 13.51 9.61 -8.84
C VAL A 195 15.00 9.40 -8.56
N GLY A 196 15.61 10.33 -7.84
CA GLY A 196 17.00 10.31 -7.41
C GLY A 196 17.17 10.32 -5.89
N ASP A 197 18.42 10.41 -5.44
CA ASP A 197 18.76 10.36 -4.01
C ASP A 197 18.13 11.52 -3.21
N VAL A 198 18.02 12.72 -3.79
CA VAL A 198 17.45 13.88 -3.10
C VAL A 198 15.99 13.65 -2.72
N GLY A 199 15.20 13.07 -3.62
CA GLY A 199 13.81 12.72 -3.38
C GLY A 199 13.69 11.65 -2.29
N VAL A 200 14.43 10.54 -2.42
CA VAL A 200 14.36 9.43 -1.46
C VAL A 200 14.86 9.84 -0.06
N MET A 201 15.91 10.65 0.02
CA MET A 201 16.36 11.25 1.28
C MET A 201 15.25 12.08 1.91
N SER A 202 14.57 12.93 1.13
CA SER A 202 13.46 13.75 1.65
C SER A 202 12.34 12.90 2.23
N LEU A 203 12.00 11.76 1.60
CA LEU A 203 11.08 10.79 2.18
C LEU A 203 11.62 10.20 3.48
N ALA A 204 12.89 9.79 3.51
CA ALA A 204 13.49 9.17 4.68
C ALA A 204 13.44 10.10 5.90
N TYR A 205 13.72 11.40 5.72
CA TYR A 205 13.66 12.40 6.79
C TYR A 205 12.23 12.84 7.15
N GLY A 206 11.31 12.86 6.19
CA GLY A 206 9.95 13.37 6.37
C GLY A 206 8.93 12.33 6.83
N CYS A 207 9.15 11.05 6.51
CA CYS A 207 8.20 9.95 6.72
C CYS A 207 8.80 8.86 7.64
N PRO A 208 8.91 9.09 8.95
CA PRO A 208 9.51 8.11 9.88
C PRO A 208 8.70 6.82 10.02
N ASP A 209 7.39 6.87 9.71
CA ASP A 209 6.48 5.72 9.75
C ASP A 209 6.52 4.84 8.49
N LEU A 210 7.42 5.12 7.54
CA LEU A 210 7.52 4.37 6.28
C LEU A 210 7.86 2.90 6.53
N ARG A 211 7.01 2.01 6.03
CA ARG A 211 7.09 0.54 6.21
C ARG A 211 7.41 -0.17 4.91
N THR A 212 6.90 0.32 3.79
CA THR A 212 7.08 -0.29 2.48
C THR A 212 7.43 0.79 1.46
N LEU A 213 8.56 0.60 0.78
CA LEU A 213 9.00 1.47 -0.29
C LEU A 213 9.43 0.62 -1.49
N ASP A 214 8.82 0.87 -2.63
CA ASP A 214 9.17 0.23 -3.89
C ASP A 214 9.84 1.25 -4.82
N LEU A 215 11.13 1.03 -5.13
CA LEU A 215 11.95 1.84 -6.03
C LEU A 215 12.39 1.02 -7.26
N CYS A 216 11.69 -0.07 -7.60
CA CYS A 216 12.02 -0.89 -8.76
C CYS A 216 12.21 -0.01 -10.01
N GLY A 217 13.33 -0.12 -10.72
CA GLY A 217 13.58 0.66 -11.94
C GLY A 217 13.88 2.15 -11.74
N CYS A 218 13.99 2.64 -10.50
CA CYS A 218 14.54 3.97 -10.23
C CYS A 218 16.07 3.92 -10.42
N VAL A 219 16.55 4.18 -11.64
CA VAL A 219 17.96 3.99 -12.02
C VAL A 219 18.90 5.08 -11.49
N CYS A 220 18.37 6.23 -11.07
CA CYS A 220 19.16 7.37 -10.60
C CYS A 220 19.51 7.32 -9.11
N ILE A 221 18.94 6.39 -8.34
CA ILE A 221 19.25 6.25 -6.91
C ILE A 221 20.59 5.51 -6.70
N THR A 222 21.27 5.81 -5.61
CA THR A 222 22.52 5.15 -5.20
C THR A 222 22.43 4.61 -3.78
N ASP A 223 23.57 4.18 -3.23
CA ASP A 223 23.65 3.76 -1.83
C ASP A 223 23.15 4.83 -0.85
N ASP A 224 23.28 6.12 -1.19
CA ASP A 224 22.91 7.21 -0.29
C ASP A 224 21.39 7.23 0.02
N SER A 225 20.55 6.89 -0.96
CA SER A 225 19.12 6.60 -0.75
C SER A 225 18.89 5.54 0.32
N VAL A 226 19.53 4.37 0.16
CA VAL A 226 19.33 3.22 1.06
C VAL A 226 19.89 3.52 2.45
N ILE A 227 21.03 4.21 2.54
CA ILE A 227 21.64 4.66 3.80
C ILE A 227 20.70 5.61 4.55
N ALA A 228 20.06 6.56 3.84
CA ALA A 228 19.12 7.48 4.46
C ALA A 228 17.90 6.73 5.03
N LEU A 229 17.31 5.83 4.23
CA LEU A 229 16.19 4.98 4.66
C LEU A 229 16.56 4.12 5.88
N ALA A 230 17.72 3.47 5.85
CA ALA A 230 18.22 2.65 6.95
C ALA A 230 18.34 3.47 8.25
N ASN A 231 18.81 4.72 8.17
CA ASN A 231 19.04 5.57 9.34
C ASN A 231 17.79 6.31 9.85
N ARG A 232 16.76 6.51 9.02
CA ARG A 232 15.62 7.39 9.36
C ARG A 232 14.25 6.71 9.34
N CYS A 233 14.12 5.54 8.74
CA CYS A 233 12.86 4.77 8.70
C CYS A 233 12.96 3.54 9.62
N PRO A 234 12.73 3.69 10.95
CA PRO A 234 12.87 2.59 11.89
C PRO A 234 11.88 1.44 11.63
N HIS A 235 10.74 1.73 11.01
CA HIS A 235 9.67 0.77 10.74
C HIS A 235 9.72 0.14 9.33
N LEU A 236 10.79 0.37 8.56
CA LEU A 236 10.93 -0.20 7.22
C LEU A 236 10.99 -1.74 7.26
N THR A 237 10.06 -2.38 6.56
CA THR A 237 9.89 -3.84 6.50
C THR A 237 9.94 -4.39 5.07
N SER A 238 9.66 -3.58 4.04
CA SER A 238 9.77 -4.00 2.64
C SER A 238 10.49 -2.94 1.82
N LEU A 239 11.50 -3.35 1.05
CA LEU A 239 12.24 -2.48 0.15
C LEU A 239 12.41 -3.14 -1.23
N GLY A 240 11.91 -2.50 -2.29
CA GLY A 240 12.10 -2.93 -3.68
C GLY A 240 13.20 -2.13 -4.35
N LEU A 241 14.23 -2.81 -4.86
CA LEU A 241 15.40 -2.25 -5.56
C LEU A 241 15.67 -2.98 -6.88
N TYR A 242 14.66 -3.65 -7.46
CA TYR A 242 14.82 -4.34 -8.74
C TYR A 242 15.40 -3.39 -9.79
N TYR A 243 16.46 -3.80 -10.48
CA TYR A 243 17.08 -3.02 -11.56
C TYR A 243 17.68 -1.67 -11.12
N CYS A 244 17.93 -1.47 -9.83
CA CYS A 244 18.70 -0.33 -9.31
C CYS A 244 20.21 -0.65 -9.39
N LYS A 245 20.81 -0.42 -10.56
CA LYS A 245 22.19 -0.85 -10.89
C LYS A 245 23.29 -0.15 -10.11
N ASN A 246 23.00 1.02 -9.54
CA ASN A 246 23.97 1.84 -8.79
C ASN A 246 23.98 1.51 -7.28
N ILE A 247 23.30 0.43 -6.87
CA ILE A 247 23.31 -0.07 -5.50
C ILE A 247 24.47 -1.05 -5.32
N THR A 248 25.30 -0.80 -4.32
CA THR A 248 26.49 -1.59 -3.97
C THR A 248 26.38 -2.18 -2.56
N ASP A 249 27.42 -2.92 -2.17
CA ASP A 249 27.54 -3.50 -0.83
C ASP A 249 27.39 -2.47 0.29
N ARG A 250 27.77 -1.20 0.07
CA ARG A 250 27.66 -0.14 1.07
C ARG A 250 26.22 0.06 1.52
N ALA A 251 25.25 0.00 0.60
CA ALA A 251 23.83 0.02 0.94
C ALA A 251 23.43 -1.16 1.84
N MET A 252 23.83 -2.38 1.46
CA MET A 252 23.49 -3.61 2.22
C MET A 252 24.06 -3.58 3.63
N TYR A 253 25.34 -3.20 3.78
CA TYR A 253 25.93 -3.02 5.10
C TYR A 253 25.23 -1.93 5.90
N SER A 254 24.79 -0.82 5.30
CA SER A 254 24.06 0.22 6.02
C SER A 254 22.75 -0.28 6.65
N LEU A 255 22.03 -1.15 5.95
CA LEU A 255 20.81 -1.80 6.46
C LEU A 255 21.12 -2.68 7.68
N VAL A 256 22.21 -3.47 7.62
CA VAL A 256 22.69 -4.29 8.75
C VAL A 256 23.03 -3.42 9.97
N HIS A 257 23.81 -2.34 9.78
CA HIS A 257 24.24 -1.47 10.88
C HIS A 257 23.07 -0.71 11.53
N SER A 258 22.01 -0.40 10.78
CA SER A 258 20.83 0.28 11.32
C SER A 258 20.10 -0.53 12.38
N GLN A 259 20.15 -1.87 12.33
CA GLN A 259 19.55 -2.74 13.34
C GLN A 259 20.28 -2.67 14.68
N GLY A 260 21.61 -2.50 14.65
CA GLY A 260 22.42 -2.34 15.86
C GLY A 260 22.03 -1.10 16.68
N LYS A 261 21.63 -0.01 16.01
CA LYS A 261 21.19 1.24 16.65
C LYS A 261 19.78 1.13 17.28
N LYS A 262 18.94 0.18 16.85
CA LYS A 262 17.57 0.00 17.35
C LYS A 262 17.50 -0.79 18.66
N LYS A 263 18.57 -1.50 19.03
CA LYS A 263 18.65 -2.25 20.29
C LYS A 263 19.05 -1.32 21.45
N LYS A 264 18.06 -0.76 22.17
CA LYS A 264 18.31 -0.38 23.57
C LYS A 264 18.68 -1.66 24.35
N PRO A 265 19.62 -1.62 25.31
CA PRO A 265 19.89 -2.79 26.15
C PRO A 265 18.58 -3.20 26.84
N PRO A 266 18.19 -4.49 26.80
CA PRO A 266 16.93 -4.93 27.37
C PRO A 266 16.95 -4.65 28.87
N THR A 267 16.02 -3.80 29.32
CA THR A 267 15.89 -3.45 30.74
C THR A 267 15.19 -4.55 31.54
N SER A 268 14.67 -5.57 30.85
CA SER A 268 13.93 -6.67 31.47
C SER A 268 14.06 -7.98 30.70
N MET A 269 13.91 -9.09 31.44
CA MET A 269 13.92 -10.45 30.89
C MET A 269 12.76 -10.68 29.89
N TRP A 270 11.64 -9.97 30.03
CA TRP A 270 10.47 -10.09 29.14
C TRP A 270 10.67 -9.38 27.79
N GLU A 271 11.39 -8.24 27.75
CA GLU A 271 11.80 -7.58 26.50
C GLU A 271 12.78 -8.43 25.70
N SER A 272 13.66 -9.17 26.40
CA SER A 272 14.57 -10.13 25.78
C SER A 272 13.82 -11.30 25.11
N ILE A 273 12.69 -11.72 25.67
CA ILE A 273 11.81 -12.75 25.09
C ILE A 273 11.04 -12.19 23.87
N LYS A 274 10.63 -10.93 23.91
CA LYS A 274 9.95 -10.25 22.78
C LYS A 274 10.92 -9.97 21.63
N ALA A 275 12.16 -9.54 21.90
CA ALA A 275 13.23 -9.43 20.91
C ALA A 275 13.62 -10.79 20.29
N ARG A 276 13.46 -11.89 21.04
CA ARG A 276 13.65 -13.28 20.55
C ARG A 276 12.46 -13.82 19.75
N LYS A 277 11.25 -13.27 19.92
CA LYS A 277 10.07 -13.53 19.07
C LYS A 277 10.02 -12.49 17.95
N GLY A 278 10.89 -12.68 16.94
CA GLY A 278 11.18 -11.70 15.89
C GLY A 278 9.96 -11.13 15.16
N GLU A 279 9.84 -9.80 15.17
CA GLU A 279 8.88 -9.06 14.35
C GLU A 279 9.38 -7.69 13.87
N GLU A 280 10.59 -7.27 14.24
CA GLU A 280 11.16 -5.96 13.88
C GLU A 280 12.29 -6.09 12.86
N GLY A 281 12.28 -5.23 11.84
CA GLY A 281 13.29 -5.20 10.77
C GLY A 281 12.77 -5.60 9.39
N LEU A 282 13.69 -5.71 8.44
CA LEU A 282 13.40 -5.97 7.03
C LEU A 282 12.86 -7.40 6.85
N LYS A 283 11.71 -7.53 6.20
CA LYS A 283 10.99 -8.80 5.95
C LYS A 283 10.88 -9.13 4.47
N SER A 284 11.01 -8.13 3.61
CA SER A 284 10.97 -8.26 2.16
C SER A 284 12.04 -7.35 1.53
N LEU A 285 12.86 -7.91 0.65
CA LEU A 285 13.89 -7.20 -0.09
C LEU A 285 13.99 -7.78 -1.50
N ASN A 286 13.83 -6.93 -2.52
CA ASN A 286 14.08 -7.31 -3.90
C ASN A 286 15.30 -6.57 -4.43
N ILE A 287 16.41 -7.27 -4.61
CA ILE A 287 17.70 -6.77 -5.16
C ILE A 287 18.02 -7.42 -6.51
N SER A 288 17.01 -7.96 -7.18
CA SER A 288 17.17 -8.56 -8.49
C SER A 288 17.75 -7.55 -9.49
N GLN A 289 18.69 -8.00 -10.33
CA GLN A 289 19.42 -7.15 -11.27
C GLN A 289 20.31 -6.06 -10.63
N CYS A 290 20.54 -6.08 -9.31
CA CYS A 290 21.60 -5.28 -8.67
C CYS A 290 22.94 -6.00 -8.82
N THR A 291 23.57 -5.87 -9.99
CA THR A 291 24.75 -6.66 -10.38
C THR A 291 26.04 -6.28 -9.65
N ALA A 292 26.08 -5.14 -8.95
CA ALA A 292 27.24 -4.67 -8.20
C ALA A 292 27.33 -5.26 -6.77
N LEU A 293 26.37 -6.10 -6.36
CA LEU A 293 26.35 -6.72 -5.04
C LEU A 293 27.23 -7.98 -4.98
N THR A 294 27.95 -8.13 -3.87
CA THR A 294 28.73 -9.33 -3.57
C THR A 294 27.97 -10.31 -2.68
N PRO A 295 28.30 -11.61 -2.72
CA PRO A 295 27.72 -12.59 -1.81
C PRO A 295 27.89 -12.24 -0.34
N SER A 296 29.04 -11.71 0.06
CA SER A 296 29.34 -11.39 1.46
C SER A 296 28.39 -10.33 2.02
N ALA A 297 28.09 -9.29 1.25
CA ALA A 297 27.18 -8.24 1.69
C ALA A 297 25.73 -8.74 1.81
N VAL A 298 25.29 -9.57 0.86
CA VAL A 298 23.94 -10.17 0.91
C VAL A 298 23.84 -11.25 2.00
N GLN A 299 24.90 -12.01 2.26
CA GLN A 299 24.96 -12.94 3.38
C GLN A 299 24.83 -12.21 4.72
N ALA A 300 25.54 -11.09 4.91
CA ALA A 300 25.43 -10.26 6.11
C ALA A 300 24.00 -9.77 6.36
N LEU A 301 23.22 -9.48 5.31
CA LEU A 301 21.79 -9.19 5.44
C LEU A 301 21.00 -10.39 5.93
N CYS A 302 21.22 -11.57 5.35
CA CYS A 302 20.52 -12.79 5.73
C CYS A 302 20.79 -13.15 7.20
N ASP A 303 22.03 -12.98 7.65
CA ASP A 303 22.44 -13.23 9.03
C ASP A 303 21.83 -12.21 10.02
N CYS A 304 21.65 -10.96 9.58
CA CYS A 304 21.09 -9.87 10.39
C CYS A 304 19.55 -9.90 10.45
N PHE A 305 18.90 -10.35 9.38
CA PHE A 305 17.44 -10.31 9.20
C PHE A 305 16.88 -11.71 8.99
N PRO A 306 16.54 -12.47 10.07
CA PRO A 306 16.04 -13.84 9.96
C PRO A 306 14.73 -13.99 9.17
N ALA A 307 13.97 -12.89 9.01
CA ALA A 307 12.77 -12.87 8.18
C ALA A 307 13.08 -12.90 6.67
N LEU A 308 14.28 -12.51 6.25
CA LEU A 308 14.74 -12.61 4.87
C LEU A 308 15.22 -14.04 4.60
N HIS A 309 14.38 -14.80 3.90
CA HIS A 309 14.70 -16.14 3.47
C HIS A 309 14.21 -16.38 2.04
N THR A 310 14.86 -17.32 1.37
CA THR A 310 14.45 -17.84 0.07
C THR A 310 13.85 -19.23 0.28
N CYS A 311 12.54 -19.39 0.09
CA CYS A 311 11.93 -20.73 0.12
C CYS A 311 10.85 -20.87 -0.95
N SER A 312 10.50 -22.11 -1.30
CA SER A 312 9.43 -22.41 -2.26
C SER A 312 8.10 -21.81 -1.77
N GLY A 313 7.59 -20.78 -2.47
CA GLY A 313 6.31 -20.13 -2.15
C GLY A 313 6.39 -18.90 -1.25
N ARG A 314 7.56 -18.56 -0.67
CA ARG A 314 7.82 -17.26 -0.03
C ARG A 314 9.20 -16.75 -0.41
N HIS A 315 9.20 -15.72 -1.26
CA HIS A 315 10.41 -15.01 -1.68
C HIS A 315 10.50 -13.68 -0.93
N SER A 316 10.90 -13.76 0.34
CA SER A 316 11.18 -12.56 1.16
C SER A 316 12.48 -11.88 0.71
N LEU A 317 13.45 -12.63 0.20
CA LEU A 317 14.59 -12.08 -0.52
C LEU A 317 14.51 -12.52 -1.98
N VAL A 318 14.52 -11.57 -2.91
CA VAL A 318 14.51 -11.83 -4.36
C VAL A 318 15.78 -11.25 -4.97
N MET A 319 16.58 -12.10 -5.62
CA MET A 319 17.90 -11.73 -6.18
C MET A 319 18.10 -12.26 -7.60
N SER A 320 17.01 -12.41 -8.35
CA SER A 320 17.04 -12.94 -9.72
C SER A 320 17.90 -12.06 -10.63
N GLY A 321 18.68 -12.68 -11.52
CA GLY A 321 19.57 -11.95 -12.43
C GLY A 321 20.89 -11.46 -11.82
N CYS A 322 21.15 -11.73 -10.54
CA CYS A 322 22.43 -11.45 -9.89
C CYS A 322 23.35 -12.67 -9.99
N LEU A 323 24.03 -12.84 -11.14
CA LEU A 323 24.85 -14.02 -11.45
C LEU A 323 26.00 -14.27 -10.45
N ASN A 324 26.43 -13.24 -9.73
CA ASN A 324 27.53 -13.32 -8.77
C ASN A 324 27.11 -13.82 -7.38
N LEU A 325 25.81 -13.96 -7.09
CA LEU A 325 25.28 -14.26 -5.74
C LEU A 325 25.09 -15.76 -5.46
N THR A 326 25.81 -16.64 -6.16
CA THR A 326 25.63 -18.10 -6.09
C THR A 326 25.97 -18.73 -4.74
N SER A 327 26.77 -18.05 -3.91
CA SER A 327 27.20 -18.53 -2.59
C SER A 327 26.41 -17.95 -1.41
N VAL A 328 25.29 -17.25 -1.66
CA VAL A 328 24.42 -16.75 -0.59
C VAL A 328 23.59 -17.91 -0.01
N HIS A 329 23.78 -18.19 1.28
CA HIS A 329 23.07 -19.22 2.01
C HIS A 329 21.97 -18.59 2.88
N CYS A 330 20.72 -18.70 2.42
CA CYS A 330 19.54 -18.34 3.21
C CYS A 330 18.99 -19.59 3.91
N ALA A 331 19.23 -19.77 5.20
CA ALA A 331 18.65 -20.88 5.93
C ALA A 331 17.14 -20.66 6.15
N CYS A 332 16.30 -21.54 5.60
CA CYS A 332 14.87 -21.49 5.85
C CYS A 332 14.60 -22.00 7.28
N ALA A 333 14.19 -21.11 8.20
CA ALA A 333 13.95 -21.45 9.61
C ALA A 333 12.95 -22.62 9.82
N VAL A 334 12.13 -22.94 8.82
CA VAL A 334 11.19 -24.09 8.85
C VAL A 334 11.91 -25.45 8.88
N GLN A 335 13.15 -25.57 8.39
CA GLN A 335 13.90 -26.83 8.43
C GLN A 335 14.59 -27.08 9.78
N ALA A 336 14.89 -26.03 10.56
CA ALA A 336 15.58 -26.17 11.84
C ALA A 336 14.74 -26.86 12.94
N HIS A 337 13.40 -26.87 12.81
CA HIS A 337 12.51 -27.56 13.74
C HIS A 337 12.26 -29.05 13.42
N ARG A 338 12.82 -29.59 12.33
CA ARG A 338 12.72 -31.03 12.02
C ARG A 338 13.91 -31.88 12.45
N ASN A 339 14.98 -31.27 12.95
CA ASN A 339 16.20 -31.97 13.37
C ASN A 339 16.43 -31.89 14.89
N LEU A 340 15.44 -32.33 15.69
CA LEU A 340 15.72 -32.78 17.05
C LEU A 340 16.11 -34.27 16.98
N PRO A 341 17.27 -34.69 17.53
CA PRO A 341 17.65 -36.09 17.51
C PRO A 341 16.68 -36.92 18.36
N TYR A 342 16.18 -37.98 17.74
CA TYR A 342 15.37 -39.02 18.36
C TYR A 342 16.14 -39.62 19.55
N ILE A 343 15.65 -39.44 20.78
CA ILE A 343 16.17 -40.11 21.97
C ILE A 343 15.61 -41.55 21.94
N PRO A 344 16.43 -42.60 21.83
CA PRO A 344 15.93 -43.96 21.88
C PRO A 344 15.60 -44.32 23.34
N HIS A 345 14.33 -44.63 23.61
CA HIS A 345 13.91 -45.24 24.86
C HIS A 345 14.44 -46.69 24.92
N HIS A 346 15.37 -46.96 25.83
CA HIS A 346 15.70 -48.33 26.25
C HIS A 346 14.55 -48.88 27.09
N HIS A 347 13.88 -49.92 26.58
CA HIS A 347 13.01 -50.77 27.38
C HIS A 347 13.85 -51.78 28.16
N ALA A 348 13.69 -51.78 29.48
CA ALA A 348 14.14 -52.84 30.37
C ALA A 348 13.18 -54.03 30.28
N HIS A 349 13.75 -55.23 30.13
CA HIS A 349 13.18 -56.49 30.58
C HIS A 349 14.25 -57.23 31.37
#